data_AF-A0A9D6PJW4-F1
#
_entry.id   AF-A0A9D6PJW4-F1
#
_cell.length_a   1.000
_cell.length_b   1.000
_cell.length_c   1.000
_cell.angle_alpha   90.00
_cell.angle_beta   90.00
_cell.angle_gamma   90.00
#
_symmetry.space_group_name_H-M   'P 1'
#
loop_
_entity.id
_entity.type
_entity.pdbx_description
1 polymer ?
#
loop_
_entity_poly.entity_id
_entity_poly.type
_entity_poly.pdbx_seq_one_letter_code
_entity_poly.pdbx_strand_id
1 'polypeptide(L)'
;MLLKEAGVIRSSLLFRFWVACYAVNDKLKPGKYRFNGTESFEKIFFIIMKGQKELLRVTIPEGWRIAQIAHRLEEMGVCSAASFSMEISSKLLLSRIFSDWGEIESPEGLAFPETYLFSKGVEASKVAEVMLSMTHETVNGIIGSKKINGLD
;
A
#
# COMPACT_ATOMS: atom_id res chain seq x y z
N MET A 1 -18.28 0.17 0.04
CA MET A 1 -18.35 -0.99 -0.89
C MET A 1 -18.65 -0.62 -2.35
N LEU A 2 -19.22 0.55 -2.67
CA LEU A 2 -19.56 0.96 -4.05
C LEU A 2 -18.41 1.11 -5.08
N LEU A 3 -17.15 1.18 -4.65
CA LEU A 3 -16.02 1.45 -5.56
C LEU A 3 -15.37 0.18 -6.15
N LYS A 4 -15.59 -0.99 -5.54
CA LYS A 4 -15.03 -2.28 -6.01
C LYS A 4 -15.86 -2.86 -7.16
N GLU A 5 -17.18 -2.67 -7.11
CA GLU A 5 -18.12 -3.21 -8.10
C GLU A 5 -18.15 -2.42 -9.41
N ALA A 6 -17.77 -1.14 -9.39
CA ALA A 6 -17.76 -0.28 -10.58
C ALA A 6 -16.48 -0.40 -11.44
N GLY A 7 -15.56 -1.32 -11.11
CA GLY A 7 -14.31 -1.52 -11.87
C GLY A 7 -13.28 -0.38 -11.79
N VAL A 8 -13.54 0.65 -10.97
CA VAL A 8 -12.74 1.89 -10.86
C VAL A 8 -11.44 1.68 -10.08
N ILE A 9 -11.41 0.73 -9.15
CA ILE A 9 -10.26 0.43 -8.32
C ILE A 9 -10.11 -1.08 -8.17
N ARG A 10 -8.93 -1.64 -8.47
CA ARG A 10 -8.63 -3.06 -8.17
C ARG A 10 -8.77 -3.36 -6.67
N SER A 11 -8.43 -2.39 -5.82
CA SER A 11 -8.61 -2.48 -4.37
C SER A 11 -9.05 -1.14 -3.77
N SER A 12 -10.25 -1.09 -3.22
CA SER A 12 -10.74 0.08 -2.47
C SER A 12 -10.02 0.29 -1.12
N LEU A 13 -9.28 -0.73 -0.66
CA LEU A 13 -8.42 -0.66 0.53
C LEU A 13 -7.16 0.16 0.24
N LEU A 14 -6.53 -0.05 -0.93
CA LEU A 14 -5.38 0.74 -1.40
C LEU A 14 -5.69 2.24 -1.38
N PHE A 15 -6.87 2.64 -1.88
CA PHE A 15 -7.28 4.06 -1.89
C PHE A 15 -7.41 4.63 -0.46
N ARG A 16 -8.09 3.93 0.45
CA ARG A 16 -8.30 4.40 1.83
C ARG A 16 -7.00 4.48 2.61
N PHE A 17 -6.16 3.47 2.49
CA PHE A 17 -4.87 3.40 3.16
C PHE A 17 -3.90 4.46 2.62
N TRP A 18 -3.89 4.66 1.29
CA TRP A 18 -3.07 5.68 0.64
C TRP A 18 -3.49 7.10 1.05
N VAL A 19 -4.80 7.40 1.05
CA VAL A 19 -5.32 8.66 1.59
C VAL A 19 -4.91 8.82 3.05
N ALA A 20 -5.05 7.79 3.89
CA ALA A 20 -4.65 7.86 5.30
C ALA A 20 -3.14 8.09 5.48
N CYS A 21 -2.28 7.50 4.65
CA CYS A 21 -0.83 7.65 4.76
C CYS A 21 -0.30 8.99 4.24
N TYR A 22 -0.91 9.55 3.18
CA TYR A 22 -0.48 10.80 2.56
C TYR A 22 -1.22 12.04 3.10
N ALA A 23 -2.43 11.89 3.65
CA ALA A 23 -3.18 12.98 4.29
C ALA A 23 -2.58 13.46 5.62
N VAL A 24 -1.65 12.70 6.21
CA VAL A 24 -1.08 13.04 7.53
C VAL A 24 -0.18 14.28 7.45
N ASN A 25 0.37 14.60 6.27
CA ASN A 25 1.23 15.77 6.08
C ASN A 25 0.62 16.92 5.28
N ASP A 26 -0.46 16.70 4.53
CA ASP A 26 -1.12 17.77 3.81
C ASP A 26 -2.64 17.72 3.92
N LYS A 27 -3.22 18.88 4.17
CA LYS A 27 -4.64 19.11 4.47
C LYS A 27 -5.52 18.51 3.38
N LEU A 28 -5.90 17.25 3.53
CA LEU A 28 -6.85 16.60 2.65
C LEU A 28 -8.19 17.33 2.84
N LYS A 29 -8.61 18.11 1.85
CA LYS A 29 -9.88 18.84 1.95
C LYS A 29 -11.02 17.82 2.04
N PRO A 30 -11.79 17.78 3.15
CA PRO A 30 -12.97 16.94 3.22
C PRO A 30 -13.98 17.39 2.16
N GLY A 31 -14.40 16.47 1.30
CA GLY A 31 -15.30 16.74 0.18
C GLY A 31 -15.98 15.47 -0.32
N LYS A 32 -17.19 15.62 -0.88
CA LYS A 32 -17.92 14.52 -1.53
C LYS A 32 -17.37 14.36 -2.96
N TYR A 33 -16.50 13.38 -3.18
CA TYR A 33 -16.00 13.08 -4.52
C TYR A 33 -16.90 12.04 -5.18
N ARG A 34 -17.53 12.41 -6.31
CA ARG A 34 -18.36 11.52 -7.12
C ARG A 34 -17.47 10.96 -8.23
N PHE A 35 -17.12 9.69 -8.13
CA PHE A 35 -16.28 9.00 -9.10
C PHE A 35 -17.16 8.24 -10.08
N ASN A 36 -17.16 8.65 -11.34
CA ASN A 36 -17.80 7.91 -12.42
C ASN A 36 -16.76 6.96 -13.00
N GLY A 37 -16.84 5.67 -12.65
CA GLY A 37 -16.54 4.47 -13.47
C GLY A 37 -15.31 4.36 -14.38
N THR A 38 -14.96 5.42 -15.10
CA THR A 38 -14.15 5.43 -16.33
C THR A 38 -12.91 6.31 -16.23
N GLU A 39 -12.69 6.98 -15.10
CA GLU A 39 -11.51 7.80 -14.86
C GLU A 39 -10.33 6.90 -14.44
N SER A 40 -9.19 7.01 -15.12
CA SER A 40 -7.98 6.26 -14.74
C SER A 40 -7.59 6.61 -13.30
N PHE A 41 -7.00 5.65 -12.59
CA PHE A 41 -6.44 5.81 -11.25
C PHE A 41 -5.57 7.08 -11.12
N GLU A 42 -4.88 7.42 -12.21
CA GLU A 42 -4.08 8.63 -12.39
C GLU A 42 -4.88 9.92 -12.32
N LYS A 43 -6.09 9.99 -12.91
CA LYS A 43 -6.96 11.16 -12.81
C LYS A 43 -7.52 11.36 -11.41
N ILE A 44 -7.93 10.27 -10.76
CA ILE A 44 -8.42 10.31 -9.37
C ILE A 44 -7.30 10.80 -8.43
N PHE A 45 -6.09 10.29 -8.63
CA PHE A 45 -4.89 10.73 -7.95
C PHE A 45 -4.58 12.21 -8.23
N PHE A 46 -4.58 12.64 -9.49
CA PHE A 46 -4.29 14.02 -9.90
C PHE A 46 -5.28 15.04 -9.33
N ILE A 47 -6.55 14.65 -9.16
CA ILE A 47 -7.58 15.48 -8.55
C ILE A 47 -7.33 15.64 -7.04
N ILE A 48 -6.89 14.59 -6.34
CA ILE A 48 -6.61 14.62 -4.90
C ILE A 48 -5.28 15.30 -4.58
N MET A 49 -4.27 15.10 -5.42
CA MET A 49 -2.90 15.60 -5.25
C MET A 49 -2.62 16.90 -5.99
N LYS A 50 -3.67 17.64 -6.36
CA LYS A 50 -3.57 18.92 -7.06
C LYS A 50 -2.80 19.92 -6.18
N GLY A 51 -1.47 19.86 -6.28
CA GLY A 51 -0.52 20.54 -5.41
C GLY A 51 0.87 19.91 -5.29
N GLN A 52 1.08 18.59 -5.36
CA GLN A 52 2.38 18.03 -4.92
C GLN A 52 2.90 16.75 -5.63
N LYS A 53 4.16 16.88 -6.09
CA LYS A 53 5.21 15.88 -6.37
C LYS A 53 4.97 14.83 -7.48
N GLU A 54 6.02 14.63 -8.27
CA GLU A 54 6.14 13.55 -9.27
C GLU A 54 6.13 12.19 -8.54
N LEU A 55 5.22 11.32 -8.94
CA LEU A 55 5.15 9.96 -8.42
C LEU A 55 5.87 8.96 -9.31
N LEU A 56 6.48 7.99 -8.65
CA LEU A 56 7.11 6.82 -9.20
C LEU A 56 6.17 5.62 -9.06
N ARG A 57 5.93 4.94 -10.18
CA ARG A 57 5.11 3.74 -10.25
C ARG A 57 6.00 2.50 -10.11
N VAL A 58 5.88 1.79 -9.00
CA VAL A 58 6.70 0.61 -8.68
C VAL A 58 5.81 -0.64 -8.65
N THR A 59 5.94 -1.50 -9.66
CA THR A 59 5.24 -2.79 -9.70
C THR A 59 6.10 -3.88 -9.08
N ILE A 60 5.52 -4.59 -8.10
CA ILE A 60 6.10 -5.74 -7.41
C ILE A 60 5.38 -7.01 -7.87
N PRO A 61 6.03 -7.88 -8.67
CA PRO A 61 5.48 -9.17 -9.06
C PRO A 61 5.37 -10.18 -7.91
N GLU A 62 4.52 -11.17 -8.10
CA GLU A 62 4.42 -12.32 -7.19
C GLU A 62 5.72 -13.11 -7.14
N GLY A 63 5.99 -13.74 -5.98
CA GLY A 63 7.17 -14.58 -5.76
C GLY A 63 8.49 -13.81 -5.59
N TRP A 64 8.46 -12.47 -5.57
CA TRP A 64 9.65 -11.66 -5.33
C TRP A 64 10.07 -11.71 -3.86
N ARG A 65 11.39 -11.83 -3.66
CA ARG A 65 12.02 -11.72 -2.33
C ARG A 65 12.16 -10.26 -1.92
N ILE A 66 12.25 -9.98 -0.63
CA ILE A 66 12.42 -8.61 -0.12
C ILE A 66 13.66 -7.95 -0.71
N ALA A 67 14.75 -8.70 -0.91
CA ALA A 67 15.95 -8.19 -1.57
C ALA A 67 15.70 -7.69 -3.01
N GLN A 68 14.86 -8.38 -3.79
CA GLN A 68 14.51 -7.95 -5.15
C GLN A 68 13.65 -6.69 -5.14
N ILE A 69 12.74 -6.59 -4.16
CA ILE A 69 11.90 -5.41 -3.93
C ILE A 69 12.77 -4.22 -3.51
N ALA A 70 13.72 -4.43 -2.61
CA ALA A 70 14.65 -3.40 -2.14
C ALA A 70 15.46 -2.80 -3.30
N HIS A 71 16.04 -3.65 -4.15
CA HIS A 71 16.76 -3.19 -5.35
C HIS A 71 15.85 -2.42 -6.31
N ARG A 72 14.62 -2.90 -6.52
CA ARG A 72 13.65 -2.23 -7.38
C ARG A 72 13.24 -0.84 -6.88
N LEU A 73 13.10 -0.68 -5.56
CA LEU A 73 12.81 0.61 -4.93
C LEU A 73 13.98 1.59 -5.09
N GLU A 74 15.21 1.10 -4.97
CA GLU A 74 16.42 1.88 -5.15
C GLU A 74 16.65 2.32 -6.59
N GLU A 75 16.50 1.41 -7.55
CA GLU A 75 16.60 1.71 -8.99
C GLU A 75 15.60 2.78 -9.42
N MET A 76 14.41 2.76 -8.84
CA MET A 76 13.36 3.75 -9.12
C MET A 76 13.58 5.07 -8.37
N GLY A 77 14.52 5.13 -7.42
CA GLY A 77 14.80 6.32 -6.62
C GLY A 77 13.78 6.58 -5.51
N VAL A 78 13.05 5.55 -5.07
CA VAL A 78 12.08 5.66 -3.98
C VAL A 78 12.81 5.79 -2.65
N CYS A 79 13.66 4.83 -2.30
CA CYS A 79 14.48 4.80 -1.09
C CYS A 79 15.68 3.86 -1.30
N SER A 80 16.67 3.87 -0.40
CA SER A 80 17.82 2.95 -0.51
C SER A 80 17.41 1.51 -0.20
N ALA A 81 18.05 0.56 -0.88
CA ALA A 81 17.76 -0.87 -0.69
C ALA A 81 18.11 -1.31 0.74
N ALA A 82 19.22 -0.78 1.28
CA ALA A 82 19.69 -1.07 2.64
C ALA A 82 18.71 -0.56 3.71
N SER A 83 18.27 0.70 3.61
CA SER A 83 17.31 1.26 4.58
C SER A 83 15.96 0.55 4.50
N PHE A 84 15.47 0.25 3.29
CA PHE A 84 14.23 -0.52 3.16
C PHE A 84 14.32 -1.90 3.79
N SER A 85 15.41 -2.64 3.54
CA SER A 85 15.61 -3.99 4.09
C SER A 85 15.68 -3.98 5.63
N MET A 86 16.28 -2.94 6.21
CA MET A 86 16.33 -2.75 7.67
C MET A 86 14.93 -2.47 8.23
N GLU A 87 14.20 -1.54 7.62
CA GLU A 87 12.89 -1.09 8.09
C GLU A 87 11.83 -2.19 7.98
N ILE A 88 11.78 -2.91 6.86
CA ILE A 88 10.80 -3.98 6.65
C ILE A 88 11.03 -5.18 7.58
N SER A 89 12.26 -5.36 8.05
CA SER A 89 12.64 -6.39 9.04
C SER A 89 12.50 -5.91 10.49
N SER A 90 12.07 -4.67 10.72
CA SER A 90 11.95 -4.10 12.06
C SER A 90 10.90 -4.85 12.87
N LYS A 91 11.32 -5.49 13.97
CA LYS A 91 10.40 -6.17 14.91
C LYS A 91 9.35 -5.24 15.47
N LEU A 92 9.70 -3.97 15.68
CA LEU A 92 8.75 -2.96 16.16
C LEU A 92 7.68 -2.68 15.10
N LEU A 93 8.07 -2.55 13.83
CA LEU A 93 7.14 -2.30 12.74
C LEU A 93 6.23 -3.51 12.50
N LEU A 94 6.82 -4.70 12.44
CA LEU A 94 6.09 -5.96 12.26
C LEU A 94 5.09 -6.21 13.39
N SER A 95 5.51 -6.09 14.65
CA SER A 95 4.60 -6.29 15.80
C SER A 95 3.49 -5.25 15.86
N ARG A 96 3.74 -4.01 15.43
CA ARG A 96 2.72 -2.96 15.36
C ARG A 96 1.68 -3.25 14.28
N ILE A 97 2.10 -3.69 13.09
CA ILE A 97 1.18 -3.92 11.96
C ILE A 97 0.43 -5.24 12.12
N PHE A 98 1.12 -6.31 12.54
CA PHE A 98 0.60 -7.67 12.62
C PHE A 98 0.26 -8.09 14.06
N SER A 99 -0.07 -7.15 14.93
CA SER A 99 -0.36 -7.41 16.36
C SER A 99 -1.46 -8.46 16.59
N ASP A 100 -2.38 -8.63 15.64
CA ASP A 100 -3.47 -9.60 15.61
C ASP A 100 -3.10 -10.95 14.96
N TRP A 101 -1.92 -11.08 14.34
CA TRP A 101 -1.43 -12.31 13.71
C TRP A 101 -0.37 -13.04 14.55
N GLY A 102 0.08 -12.44 15.65
CA GLY A 102 1.11 -13.00 16.53
C GLY A 102 2.53 -12.57 16.14
N GLU A 103 3.53 -13.30 16.66
CA GLU A 103 4.93 -12.99 16.37
C GLU A 103 5.29 -13.38 14.94
N ILE A 104 5.87 -12.43 14.22
CA ILE A 104 6.33 -12.60 12.84
C ILE A 104 7.83 -12.90 12.86
N GLU A 105 8.21 -14.12 12.44
CA GLU A 105 9.62 -14.56 12.42
C GLU A 105 10.42 -13.95 11.25
N SER A 106 9.76 -13.69 10.12
CA SER A 106 10.41 -13.20 8.90
C SER A 106 9.51 -12.25 8.10
N PRO A 107 10.06 -11.18 7.51
CA PRO A 107 9.32 -10.29 6.61
C PRO A 107 9.11 -10.88 5.20
N GLU A 108 9.72 -12.03 4.89
CA GLU A 108 9.65 -12.66 3.58
C GLU A 108 8.21 -13.08 3.26
N GLY A 109 7.72 -12.64 2.10
CA GLY A 109 6.32 -12.85 1.71
C GLY A 109 5.32 -11.87 2.33
N LEU A 110 5.77 -10.90 3.15
CA LEU A 110 4.90 -9.87 3.73
C LEU A 110 4.86 -8.57 2.92
N ALA A 111 5.61 -8.46 1.83
CA ALA A 111 5.43 -7.40 0.86
C ALA A 111 4.42 -7.86 -0.21
N PHE A 112 3.24 -7.25 -0.23
CA PHE A 112 2.15 -7.67 -1.11
C PHE A 112 2.49 -7.44 -2.60
N PRO A 113 2.22 -8.41 -3.50
CA PRO A 113 2.41 -8.23 -4.93
C PRO A 113 1.39 -7.23 -5.53
N GLU A 114 1.82 -5.99 -5.76
CA GLU A 114 0.97 -4.95 -6.35
C GLU A 114 1.81 -3.85 -7.01
N THR A 115 1.14 -2.94 -7.72
CA THR A 115 1.71 -1.67 -8.13
C THR A 115 1.52 -0.59 -7.07
N TYR A 116 2.63 -0.09 -6.55
CA TYR A 116 2.70 0.99 -5.58
C TYR A 116 3.02 2.33 -6.25
N LEU A 117 2.59 3.41 -5.61
CA LEU A 117 2.91 4.78 -5.99
C LEU A 117 3.66 5.46 -4.84
N PHE A 118 4.89 5.88 -5.12
CA PHE A 118 5.74 6.57 -4.14
C PHE A 118 6.28 7.86 -4.72
N SER A 119 6.48 8.87 -3.87
CA SER A 119 7.30 10.02 -4.25
C SER A 119 8.78 9.61 -4.29
N LYS A 120 9.60 10.36 -5.02
CA LYS A 120 11.05 10.21 -4.98
C LYS A 120 11.60 10.53 -3.57
N GLY A 121 12.51 9.69 -3.07
CA GLY A 121 13.19 9.91 -1.78
C GLY A 121 12.26 9.85 -0.56
N VAL A 122 11.24 9.00 -0.58
CA VAL A 122 10.39 8.75 0.58
C VAL A 122 11.18 7.98 1.64
N GLU A 123 10.87 8.23 2.91
CA GLU A 123 11.48 7.51 4.02
C GLU A 123 11.21 6.00 3.92
N ALA A 124 12.26 5.19 4.07
CA ALA A 124 12.17 3.74 3.93
C ALA A 124 11.18 3.10 4.91
N SER A 125 11.06 3.64 6.12
CA SER A 125 10.09 3.21 7.15
C SER A 125 8.65 3.35 6.65
N LYS A 126 8.36 4.44 5.93
CA LYS A 126 7.04 4.69 5.35
C LYS A 126 6.75 3.76 4.19
N VAL A 127 7.74 3.47 3.36
CA VAL A 127 7.62 2.50 2.26
C VAL A 127 7.33 1.10 2.84
N ALA A 128 8.08 0.67 3.85
CA ALA A 128 7.89 -0.60 4.53
C ALA A 128 6.50 -0.67 5.18
N GLU A 129 6.09 0.35 5.93
CA GLU A 129 4.75 0.43 6.53
C GLU A 129 3.66 0.27 5.47
N VAL A 130 3.78 0.97 4.33
CA VAL A 130 2.79 0.88 3.26
C VAL A 130 2.67 -0.53 2.70
N MET A 131 3.80 -1.19 2.45
CA MET A 131 3.81 -2.54 1.89
C MET A 131 3.27 -3.57 2.88
N LEU A 132 3.67 -3.50 4.15
CA LEU A 132 3.24 -4.44 5.19
C LEU A 132 1.76 -4.27 5.53
N SER A 133 1.27 -3.03 5.67
CA SER A 133 -0.15 -2.77 5.90
C SER A 133 -1.03 -3.22 4.73
N MET A 134 -0.53 -3.12 3.48
CA MET A 134 -1.25 -3.67 2.32
C MET A 134 -1.49 -5.18 2.47
N THR A 135 -0.47 -5.91 2.90
CA THR A 135 -0.56 -7.35 3.14
C THR A 135 -1.59 -7.66 4.22
N HIS A 136 -1.47 -6.98 5.37
CA HIS A 136 -2.37 -7.15 6.50
C HIS A 136 -3.84 -6.95 6.12
N GLU A 137 -4.15 -5.82 5.51
CA GLU A 137 -5.49 -5.46 5.08
C GLU A 137 -6.05 -6.41 4.01
N THR A 138 -5.22 -6.81 3.06
CA THR A 138 -5.66 -7.69 1.97
C THR A 138 -5.98 -9.09 2.50
N VAL A 139 -5.11 -9.64 3.34
CA VAL A 139 -5.32 -10.95 3.95
C VAL A 139 -6.52 -10.92 4.89
N ASN A 140 -6.64 -9.91 5.75
CA ASN A 140 -7.81 -9.75 6.63
C ASN A 140 -9.11 -9.56 5.85
N GLY A 141 -9.07 -8.83 4.73
CA GLY A 141 -10.21 -8.70 3.83
C GLY A 141 -10.64 -10.03 3.19
N ILE A 142 -9.69 -10.89 2.83
CA ILE A 142 -9.95 -12.23 2.27
C ILE A 142 -10.54 -13.15 3.36
N ILE A 143 -9.91 -13.20 4.54
CA ILE A 143 -10.35 -14.03 5.67
C ILE A 143 -11.75 -13.58 6.15
N GLY A 144 -11.96 -12.27 6.29
CA GLY A 144 -13.25 -11.69 6.64
C GLY A 144 -14.34 -12.03 5.63
N SER A 145 -14.04 -11.98 4.33
CA SER A 145 -14.98 -12.37 3.27
C SER A 145 -15.35 -13.85 3.32
N LYS A 146 -14.39 -14.72 3.68
CA LYS A 146 -14.62 -16.17 3.78
C LYS A 146 -15.52 -16.57 4.95
N LYS A 147 -15.51 -15.81 6.05
CA LYS A 147 -16.43 -16.02 7.19
C LYS A 147 -17.90 -15.70 6.86
N ILE A 148 -18.14 -14.82 5.87
CA ILE A 148 -19.49 -14.40 5.48
C ILE A 148 -20.12 -15.39 4.48
N ASN A 149 -19.29 -16.06 3.67
CA ASN A 149 -19.75 -17.04 2.67
C ASN A 149 -19.78 -18.50 3.18
N GLY A 150 -19.65 -18.71 4.49
CA GLY A 150 -19.59 -20.03 5.14
C GLY A 150 -20.75 -20.35 6.08
N LEU A 151 -21.86 -19.60 6.00
CA LEU A 151 -23.14 -20.03 6.57
C LEU A 151 -24.06 -20.44 5.42
N ASP A 152 -24.04 -21.73 5.10
CA ASP A 152 -25.22 -22.60 5.03
C ASP A 152 -24.76 -24.06 5.18
#